data_AF-A0A2F0AH87-F1
#
_entry.id   AF-A0A2F0AH87-F1
#
_cell.length_a   1.000
_cell.length_b   1.000
_cell.length_c   1.000
_cell.angle_alpha   90.00
_cell.angle_beta   90.00
_cell.angle_gamma   90.00
#
_symmetry.space_group_name_H-M   'P 1'
#
loop_
_entity.id
_entity.type
_entity.pdbx_description
1 polymer ?
#
loop_
_entity_poly.entity_id
_entity_poly.type
_entity_poly.pdbx_seq_one_letter_code
_entity_poly.pdbx_strand_id
1 'polypeptide(L)'
;FQSKNIDIIDPRTLLKKNLCNSKLNNLIKFKKYININKIKKYFILAKKYGQTDKGQAIIISDGKVLFSEDSNGTDCLINKFKYIKKYKFSCLVKVSKPNQDIRVDLPTIGPKTIENMVKVGINGIIVEHERTFIESPVLTFKLIKRNNILFYAY
;
A
#
# COMPACT_ATOMS: atom_id res chain seq x y z
N PHE A 1 23.64 -16.19 5.15
CA PHE A 1 23.24 -16.55 3.78
C PHE A 1 24.42 -16.58 2.81
N GLN A 2 25.36 -15.61 2.82
CA GLN A 2 26.59 -15.67 2.01
C GLN A 2 27.58 -16.79 2.39
N SER A 3 27.49 -17.36 3.60
CA SER A 3 28.38 -18.44 4.05
C SER A 3 28.06 -19.83 3.50
N LYS A 4 27.02 -19.98 2.65
CA LYS A 4 26.52 -21.30 2.20
C LYS A 4 26.46 -21.51 0.67
N ASN A 5 27.02 -20.63 -0.17
CA ASN A 5 26.93 -20.77 -1.65
C ASN A 5 25.47 -20.94 -2.16
N ILE A 6 24.51 -20.25 -1.53
CA ILE A 6 23.11 -20.23 -1.99
C ILE A 6 22.89 -18.89 -2.69
N ASP A 7 22.65 -18.94 -4.00
CA ASP A 7 22.27 -17.77 -4.80
C ASP A 7 20.84 -17.36 -4.44
N ILE A 8 20.69 -16.16 -3.86
CA ILE A 8 19.38 -15.57 -3.60
C ILE A 8 18.87 -14.99 -4.91
N ILE A 9 17.97 -15.73 -5.56
CA ILE A 9 17.24 -15.28 -6.75
C ILE A 9 16.25 -14.19 -6.35
N ASP A 10 16.26 -13.08 -7.09
CA ASP A 10 15.28 -12.01 -6.90
C ASP A 10 13.87 -12.51 -7.29
N PRO A 11 12.92 -12.61 -6.32
CA PRO A 11 11.59 -13.13 -6.58
C PRO A 11 10.81 -12.28 -7.60
N ARG A 12 11.19 -11.01 -7.83
CA ARG A 12 10.58 -10.15 -8.86
C ARG A 12 10.70 -10.75 -10.26
N THR A 13 11.75 -11.53 -10.53
CA THR A 13 11.95 -12.23 -11.81
C THR A 13 10.86 -13.27 -12.08
N LEU A 14 10.36 -13.92 -11.02
CA LEU A 14 9.30 -14.94 -11.06
C LEU A 14 7.90 -14.34 -10.88
N LEU A 15 7.80 -13.18 -10.21
CA LEU A 15 6.54 -12.55 -9.79
C LEU A 15 6.10 -11.39 -10.70
N LYS A 16 6.62 -11.26 -11.93
CA LYS A 16 6.29 -10.13 -12.84
C LYS A 16 4.79 -9.85 -12.99
N LYS A 17 3.95 -10.89 -12.96
CA LYS A 17 2.48 -10.77 -13.06
C LYS A 17 1.82 -10.24 -11.78
N ASN A 18 2.50 -10.35 -10.66
CA ASN A 18 2.02 -9.99 -9.33
C ASN A 18 2.68 -8.71 -8.78
N LEU A 19 3.68 -8.15 -9.45
CA LEU A 19 4.19 -6.84 -9.07
C LEU A 19 3.20 -5.75 -9.48
N CYS A 20 2.99 -4.82 -8.57
CA CYS A 20 2.13 -3.69 -8.83
C CYS A 20 2.70 -2.85 -9.99
N ASN A 21 1.80 -2.35 -10.84
CA ASN A 21 2.14 -1.45 -11.91
C ASN A 21 1.00 -0.45 -12.14
N SER A 22 1.26 0.59 -12.93
CA SER A 22 0.34 1.70 -13.15
C SER A 22 -0.84 1.40 -14.09
N LYS A 23 -0.88 0.23 -14.76
CA LYS A 23 -1.92 -0.10 -15.75
C LYS A 23 -3.33 -0.12 -15.17
N LEU A 24 -3.45 -0.44 -13.88
CA LEU A 24 -4.74 -0.54 -13.17
C LEU A 24 -5.03 0.69 -12.30
N ASN A 25 -4.25 1.77 -12.44
CA ASN A 25 -4.52 3.04 -11.78
C ASN A 25 -5.90 3.56 -12.21
N ASN A 26 -6.73 3.94 -11.23
CA ASN A 26 -8.13 4.33 -11.48
C ASN A 26 -8.45 5.77 -11.01
N LEU A 27 -7.43 6.63 -10.95
CA LEU A 27 -7.51 8.02 -10.45
C LEU A 27 -8.66 8.84 -11.06
N ILE A 28 -9.00 8.61 -12.34
CA ILE A 28 -10.06 9.36 -13.04
C ILE A 28 -11.38 9.32 -12.27
N LYS A 29 -11.74 8.18 -11.67
CA LYS A 29 -12.98 8.01 -10.89
C LYS A 29 -12.99 8.81 -9.57
N PHE A 30 -11.82 9.22 -9.10
CA PHE A 30 -11.62 9.84 -7.78
C PHE A 30 -11.11 11.28 -7.85
N LYS A 31 -11.09 11.90 -9.04
CA LYS A 31 -10.60 13.29 -9.25
C LYS A 31 -11.25 14.33 -8.33
N LYS A 32 -12.49 14.10 -7.87
CA LYS A 32 -13.18 14.95 -6.88
C LYS A 32 -12.49 14.96 -5.50
N TYR A 33 -11.81 13.89 -5.13
CA TYR A 33 -11.26 13.68 -3.79
C TYR A 33 -9.74 13.80 -3.73
N ILE A 34 -9.06 13.43 -4.82
CA ILE A 34 -7.60 13.35 -4.87
C ILE A 34 -7.06 13.63 -6.27
N ASN A 35 -5.86 14.19 -6.35
CA ASN A 35 -5.14 14.46 -7.60
C ASN A 35 -3.68 13.99 -7.48
N ILE A 36 -2.93 14.08 -8.59
CA ILE A 36 -1.53 13.63 -8.67
C ILE A 36 -0.63 14.31 -7.63
N ASN A 37 -0.81 15.61 -7.38
CA ASN A 37 -0.01 16.36 -6.41
C ASN A 37 -0.25 15.87 -4.98
N LYS A 38 -1.51 15.58 -4.63
CA LYS A 38 -1.89 15.03 -3.32
C LYS A 38 -1.34 13.61 -3.14
N ILE A 39 -1.41 12.76 -4.19
CA ILE A 39 -0.79 11.41 -4.18
C ILE A 39 0.72 11.52 -3.95
N LYS A 40 1.41 12.38 -4.70
CA LYS A 40 2.86 12.61 -4.52
C LYS A 40 3.19 13.03 -3.09
N LYS A 41 2.43 13.95 -2.51
CA LYS A 41 2.60 14.36 -1.10
C LYS A 41 2.41 13.19 -0.14
N TYR A 42 1.38 12.37 -0.35
CA TYR A 42 1.08 11.21 0.50
C TYR A 42 2.19 10.16 0.42
N PHE A 43 2.67 9.89 -0.79
CA PHE A 43 3.77 8.98 -1.04
C PHE A 43 5.07 9.45 -0.36
N ILE A 44 5.43 10.73 -0.47
CA ILE A 44 6.61 11.30 0.19
C ILE A 44 6.51 11.15 1.71
N LEU A 45 5.34 11.40 2.31
CA LEU A 45 5.13 11.22 3.75
C LEU A 45 5.29 9.76 4.16
N ALA A 46 4.79 8.81 3.37
CA ALA A 46 4.98 7.39 3.61
C ALA A 46 6.47 6.98 3.50
N LYS A 47 7.22 7.48 2.50
CA LYS A 47 8.66 7.21 2.37
C LYS A 47 9.46 7.78 3.55
N LYS A 48 9.11 8.99 4.02
CA LYS A 48 9.71 9.56 5.25
C LYS A 48 9.41 8.71 6.47
N TYR A 49 8.20 8.18 6.60
CA TYR A 49 7.87 7.25 7.68
C TYR A 49 8.70 5.95 7.58
N GLY A 50 8.81 5.37 6.38
CA GLY A 50 9.63 4.17 6.15
C GLY A 50 11.11 4.34 6.50
N GLN A 51 11.65 5.58 6.50
CA GLN A 51 13.02 5.86 6.96
C GLN A 51 13.21 5.67 8.46
N THR A 52 12.15 5.73 9.27
CA THR A 52 12.26 5.51 10.72
C THR A 52 12.30 4.03 11.09
N ASP A 53 12.18 3.13 10.10
CA ASP A 53 12.22 1.67 10.23
C ASP A 53 11.14 1.04 11.14
N LYS A 54 10.18 1.81 11.63
CA LYS A 54 9.10 1.35 12.53
C LYS A 54 7.99 0.59 11.79
N GLY A 55 7.84 0.83 10.50
CA GLY A 55 6.83 0.24 9.64
C GLY A 55 6.96 0.77 8.21
N GLN A 56 6.05 0.37 7.34
CA GLN A 56 6.13 0.68 5.91
C GLN A 56 4.80 1.21 5.33
N ALA A 57 3.82 1.46 6.20
CA ALA A 57 2.52 1.98 5.82
C ALA A 57 2.04 3.13 6.71
N ILE A 58 1.25 4.03 6.11
CA ILE A 58 0.52 5.08 6.81
C ILE A 58 -0.94 5.12 6.34
N ILE A 59 -1.83 5.58 7.20
CA ILE A 59 -3.17 6.02 6.81
C ILE A 59 -3.18 7.55 6.84
N ILE A 60 -3.59 8.15 5.73
CA ILE A 60 -3.54 9.60 5.53
C ILE A 60 -4.86 10.12 4.99
N SER A 61 -5.29 11.28 5.49
CA SER A 61 -6.42 12.02 4.97
C SER A 61 -6.11 13.51 5.00
N ASP A 62 -6.52 14.21 3.95
CA ASP A 62 -6.30 15.64 3.77
C ASP A 62 -4.89 16.16 4.09
N GLY A 63 -3.87 15.37 3.72
CA GLY A 63 -2.47 15.70 3.98
C GLY A 63 -2.00 15.53 5.42
N LYS A 64 -2.84 15.00 6.31
CA LYS A 64 -2.53 14.67 7.70
C LYS A 64 -2.42 13.15 7.87
N VAL A 65 -1.26 12.70 8.34
CA VAL A 65 -1.07 11.30 8.75
C VAL A 65 -1.92 11.06 9.99
N LEU A 66 -2.82 10.09 9.91
CA LEU A 66 -3.75 9.73 10.98
C LEU A 66 -3.17 8.62 11.84
N PHE A 67 -2.61 7.59 11.18
CA PHE A 67 -1.98 6.45 11.82
C PHE A 67 -0.78 5.99 11.00
N SER A 68 0.18 5.34 11.67
CA SER A 68 1.34 4.74 11.03
C SER A 68 1.51 3.31 11.53
N GLU A 69 1.99 2.42 10.66
CA GLU A 69 2.21 1.00 10.95
C GLU A 69 3.34 0.81 11.97
N ASP A 70 3.14 -0.05 12.95
CA ASP A 70 4.16 -0.48 13.89
C ASP A 70 4.44 -1.98 13.72
N SER A 71 5.14 -2.60 14.67
CA SER A 71 5.46 -4.03 14.66
C SER A 71 4.22 -4.95 14.66
N ASN A 72 3.02 -4.45 14.96
CA ASN A 72 1.78 -5.24 14.89
C ASN A 72 1.24 -5.36 13.44
N GLY A 73 1.86 -4.66 12.49
CA GLY A 73 1.60 -4.80 11.05
C GLY A 73 0.37 -4.07 10.52
N THR A 74 0.16 -4.22 9.22
CA THR A 74 -0.82 -3.45 8.43
C THR A 74 -2.27 -3.71 8.88
N ASP A 75 -2.62 -4.93 9.28
CA ASP A 75 -3.97 -5.25 9.72
C ASP A 75 -4.34 -4.53 11.03
N CYS A 76 -3.38 -4.46 11.98
CA CYS A 76 -3.55 -3.67 13.20
C CYS A 76 -3.71 -2.18 12.86
N LEU A 77 -2.88 -1.65 11.96
CA LEU A 77 -2.99 -0.28 11.46
C LEU A 77 -4.40 0.03 10.90
N ILE A 78 -4.92 -0.84 10.03
CA ILE A 78 -6.26 -0.67 9.44
C ILE A 78 -7.33 -0.71 10.53
N ASN A 79 -7.23 -1.62 11.49
CA ASN A 79 -8.21 -1.73 12.58
C ASN A 79 -8.25 -0.49 13.49
N LYS A 80 -7.12 0.21 13.70
CA LYS A 80 -7.09 1.49 14.45
C LYS A 80 -8.01 2.55 13.81
N PHE A 81 -8.20 2.50 12.49
CA PHE A 81 -9.09 3.43 11.77
C PHE A 81 -10.58 3.24 12.09
N LYS A 82 -11.00 2.11 12.69
CA LYS A 82 -12.40 1.87 13.06
C LYS A 82 -12.96 2.91 14.06
N TYR A 83 -12.09 3.52 14.87
CA TYR A 83 -12.47 4.33 16.03
C TYR A 83 -12.45 5.85 15.81
N ILE A 84 -12.25 6.32 14.57
CA ILE A 84 -12.16 7.76 14.28
C ILE A 84 -13.43 8.28 13.57
N LYS A 85 -13.67 9.59 13.67
CA LYS A 85 -14.72 10.26 12.87
C LYS A 85 -14.48 10.01 11.38
N LYS A 86 -15.54 9.69 10.62
CA LYS A 86 -15.44 9.42 9.18
C LYS A 86 -14.85 10.62 8.43
N TYR A 87 -13.68 10.44 7.84
CA TYR A 87 -13.10 11.39 6.89
C TYR A 87 -13.79 11.25 5.53
N LYS A 88 -13.91 12.36 4.79
CA LYS A 88 -14.50 12.34 3.44
C LYS A 88 -13.73 11.43 2.46
N PHE A 89 -12.40 11.38 2.59
CA PHE A 89 -11.55 10.52 1.77
C PHE A 89 -10.22 10.23 2.48
N SER A 90 -9.89 8.96 2.67
CA SER A 90 -8.64 8.50 3.28
C SER A 90 -7.93 7.46 2.40
N CYS A 91 -6.62 7.38 2.52
CA CYS A 91 -5.82 6.40 1.81
C CYS A 91 -4.88 5.64 2.76
N LEU A 92 -4.79 4.33 2.58
CA LEU A 92 -3.65 3.54 3.03
C LEU A 92 -2.53 3.73 2.01
N VAL A 93 -1.33 4.06 2.45
CA VAL A 93 -0.15 4.19 1.58
C VAL A 93 0.88 3.18 2.06
N LYS A 94 1.29 2.25 1.19
CA LYS A 94 2.37 1.28 1.47
C LYS A 94 3.56 1.55 0.56
N VAL A 95 4.75 1.56 1.12
CA VAL A 95 5.99 1.80 0.39
C VAL A 95 7.06 0.80 0.85
N SER A 96 8.08 0.56 0.03
CA SER A 96 9.28 -0.14 0.47
C SER A 96 10.09 0.76 1.40
N LYS A 97 10.65 0.20 2.48
CA LYS A 97 11.60 0.93 3.32
C LYS A 97 12.92 1.14 2.54
N PRO A 98 13.65 2.25 2.74
CA PRO A 98 14.86 2.54 1.98
C PRO A 98 15.93 1.44 2.00
N ASN A 99 16.09 0.77 3.14
CA ASN A 99 17.10 -0.28 3.36
C ASN A 99 16.51 -1.69 3.29
N GLN A 100 15.25 -1.85 2.85
CA GLN A 100 14.64 -3.16 2.72
C GLN A 100 15.30 -3.90 1.56
N ASP A 101 15.87 -5.07 1.85
CA ASP A 101 16.27 -5.98 0.79
C ASP A 101 15.00 -6.50 0.11
N ILE A 102 14.66 -5.88 -1.01
CA ILE A 102 13.47 -6.20 -1.82
C ILE A 102 13.50 -7.63 -2.38
N ARG A 103 14.64 -8.34 -2.30
CA ARG A 103 14.74 -9.76 -2.64
C ARG A 103 14.21 -10.65 -1.52
N VAL A 104 14.16 -10.13 -0.31
CA VAL A 104 13.78 -10.86 0.91
C VAL A 104 12.36 -10.51 1.32
N ASP A 105 11.96 -9.24 1.22
CA ASP A 105 10.62 -8.80 1.62
C ASP A 105 10.11 -7.64 0.75
N LEU A 106 8.90 -7.81 0.21
CA LEU A 106 8.19 -6.77 -0.53
C LEU A 106 6.95 -6.35 0.26
N PRO A 107 6.66 -5.04 0.35
CA PRO A 107 5.35 -4.56 0.74
C PRO A 107 4.26 -5.32 -0.01
N THR A 108 3.32 -5.92 0.71
CA THR A 108 2.27 -6.75 0.12
C THR A 108 0.89 -6.16 0.35
N ILE A 109 0.04 -6.24 -0.68
CA ILE A 109 -1.41 -6.05 -0.58
C ILE A 109 -2.13 -7.27 -1.16
N GLY A 110 -3.27 -7.61 -0.58
CA GLY A 110 -4.06 -8.76 -1.01
C GLY A 110 -5.55 -8.59 -0.75
N PRO A 111 -6.37 -9.62 -1.05
CA PRO A 111 -7.82 -9.59 -0.83
C PRO A 111 -8.17 -9.18 0.60
N LYS A 112 -7.44 -9.72 1.58
CA LYS A 112 -7.62 -9.43 3.00
C LYS A 112 -7.41 -7.96 3.33
N THR A 113 -6.36 -7.34 2.80
CA THR A 113 -6.09 -5.90 2.97
C THR A 113 -7.28 -5.08 2.47
N ILE A 114 -7.79 -5.40 1.28
CA ILE A 114 -8.91 -4.70 0.67
C ILE A 114 -10.20 -4.88 1.49
N GLU A 115 -10.50 -6.10 1.95
CA GLU A 115 -11.66 -6.36 2.81
C GLU A 115 -11.58 -5.60 4.13
N ASN A 116 -10.41 -5.57 4.76
CA ASN A 116 -10.21 -4.83 6.01
C ASN A 116 -10.40 -3.33 5.80
N MET A 117 -9.88 -2.77 4.70
CA MET A 117 -10.11 -1.37 4.34
C MET A 117 -11.59 -1.05 4.17
N VAL A 118 -12.37 -1.91 3.50
CA VAL A 118 -13.81 -1.75 3.32
C VAL A 118 -14.53 -1.72 4.67
N LYS A 119 -14.21 -2.66 5.57
CA LYS A 119 -14.84 -2.77 6.90
C LYS A 119 -14.70 -1.51 7.73
N VAL A 120 -13.56 -0.82 7.62
CA VAL A 120 -13.29 0.41 8.39
C VAL A 120 -13.56 1.69 7.59
N GLY A 121 -13.85 1.60 6.30
CA GLY A 121 -14.19 2.75 5.45
C GLY A 121 -13.00 3.52 4.88
N ILE A 122 -11.84 2.89 4.67
CA ILE A 122 -10.71 3.50 3.94
C ILE A 122 -11.00 3.48 2.43
N ASN A 123 -10.80 4.62 1.75
CA ASN A 123 -11.31 4.83 0.39
C ASN A 123 -10.28 4.56 -0.71
N GLY A 124 -9.00 4.48 -0.37
CA GLY A 124 -7.94 4.32 -1.36
C GLY A 124 -6.73 3.58 -0.84
N ILE A 125 -6.00 2.96 -1.76
CA ILE A 125 -4.69 2.39 -1.53
C ILE A 125 -3.70 2.95 -2.56
N ILE A 126 -2.58 3.45 -2.05
CA ILE A 126 -1.45 3.94 -2.85
C ILE A 126 -0.26 3.03 -2.55
N VAL A 127 0.40 2.53 -3.59
CA VAL A 127 1.51 1.59 -3.50
C VAL A 127 2.68 2.05 -4.35
N GLU A 128 3.89 1.57 -4.05
CA GLU A 128 5.10 1.87 -4.83
C GLU A 128 5.22 0.93 -6.03
N HIS A 129 5.30 1.51 -7.24
CA HIS A 129 5.44 0.81 -8.51
C HIS A 129 6.60 -0.18 -8.49
N GLU A 130 6.39 -1.42 -8.97
CA GLU A 130 7.39 -2.50 -9.03
C GLU A 130 8.06 -2.90 -7.71
N ARG A 131 7.62 -2.31 -6.59
CA ARG A 131 8.13 -2.55 -5.24
C ARG A 131 7.03 -2.97 -4.27
N THR A 132 5.88 -3.35 -4.80
CA THR A 132 4.75 -3.88 -4.02
C THR A 132 4.25 -5.15 -4.67
N PHE A 133 4.17 -6.22 -3.89
CA PHE A 133 3.56 -7.48 -4.31
C PHE A 133 2.05 -7.45 -4.16
N ILE A 134 1.35 -7.97 -5.16
CA ILE A 134 -0.10 -8.15 -5.18
C ILE A 134 -0.39 -9.65 -5.03
N GLU A 135 -0.90 -10.02 -3.86
CA GLU A 135 -1.45 -11.35 -3.63
C GLU A 135 -2.75 -11.51 -4.42
N SER A 136 -2.94 -12.67 -5.08
CA SER A 136 -4.14 -13.00 -5.84
C SER A 136 -4.69 -11.85 -6.70
N PRO A 137 -3.94 -11.33 -7.70
CA PRO A 137 -4.26 -10.07 -8.38
C PRO A 137 -5.69 -9.99 -8.92
N VAL A 138 -6.18 -11.08 -9.53
CA VAL A 138 -7.54 -11.15 -10.06
C VAL A 138 -8.59 -10.86 -8.97
N LEU A 139 -8.46 -11.49 -7.81
CA LEU A 139 -9.39 -11.30 -6.69
C LEU A 139 -9.21 -9.92 -6.05
N THR A 140 -7.97 -9.49 -5.83
CA THR A 140 -7.64 -8.18 -5.24
C THR A 140 -8.24 -7.04 -6.07
N PHE A 141 -8.04 -7.05 -7.39
CA PHE A 141 -8.60 -6.02 -8.27
C PHE A 141 -10.12 -6.15 -8.46
N LYS A 142 -10.69 -7.36 -8.41
CA LYS A 142 -12.14 -7.55 -8.36
C LYS A 142 -12.75 -6.87 -7.13
N LEU A 143 -12.11 -7.03 -5.96
CA LEU A 143 -12.56 -6.38 -4.71
C LEU A 143 -12.38 -4.86 -4.75
N ILE A 144 -11.26 -4.36 -5.27
CA ILE A 144 -11.04 -2.91 -5.47
C ILE A 144 -12.15 -2.31 -6.33
N LYS A 145 -12.44 -2.94 -7.48
CA LYS A 145 -13.49 -2.48 -8.40
C LYS A 145 -14.87 -2.54 -7.76
N ARG A 146 -15.23 -3.67 -7.14
CA ARG A 146 -16.55 -3.90 -6.53
C ARG A 146 -16.85 -2.90 -5.41
N ASN A 147 -15.85 -2.60 -4.57
CA ASN A 147 -16.03 -1.75 -3.40
C ASN A 147 -15.69 -0.28 -3.66
N ASN A 148 -15.46 0.10 -4.93
CA ASN A 148 -15.16 1.47 -5.32
C ASN A 148 -13.96 2.09 -4.56
N ILE A 149 -12.84 1.36 -4.52
CA ILE A 149 -11.61 1.81 -3.87
C ILE A 149 -10.66 2.42 -4.91
N LEU A 150 -10.02 3.54 -4.56
CA LEU A 150 -8.92 4.07 -5.36
C LEU A 150 -7.75 3.10 -5.28
N PHE A 151 -7.22 2.70 -6.43
CA PHE A 151 -5.90 2.07 -6.54
C PHE A 151 -4.97 2.98 -7.32
N TYR A 152 -3.79 3.22 -6.79
CA TYR A 152 -2.75 3.97 -7.47
C TYR A 152 -1.36 3.41 -7.15
N ALA A 153 -0.70 2.84 -8.16
CA ALA A 153 0.74 2.61 -8.16
C ALA A 153 1.44 3.91 -8.58
N TYR A 154 2.22 4.49 -7.65
CA TYR A 154 3.07 5.67 -7.84
C TYR A 154 4.48 5.24 -8.19
#